data_AF-A0A913Y2L0-F1
#
_entry.id   AF-A0A913Y2L0-F1
#
_cell.length_a   1.000
_cell.length_b   1.000
_cell.length_c   1.000
_cell.angle_alpha   90.00
_cell.angle_beta   90.00
_cell.angle_gamma   90.00
#
_symmetry.space_group_name_H-M   'P 1'
#
loop_
_entity.id
_entity.type
_entity.pdbx_description
1 polymer ?
#
loop_
_entity_poly.entity_id
_entity_poly.type
_entity_poly.pdbx_seq_one_letter_code
_entity_poly.pdbx_strand_id
1 'polypeptide(L)'
;MTGRGKGGKGLGKGGAKRHRKILRDNIQGITKPAIRRLARRGGVKRISGLIYEETRGVLKVFLENVIRDAVTYTEHAKRKTVTAMDVVYALKRQGRTLYVKKMPPKPAGGKKGEKKAGKKAALGDKKKRSRRRKETYSIYIYKVMKQVHPDTGISSKAMSIMNSFVQDVFERIAGEASRLAHYNKKSTITSREIQTAVRLLLPGELAKHAVSEGTKAVTKYTSSK
;
A
#
# COMPACT_ATOMS: atom_id res chain seq x y z
N MET A 1 51.12 4.11 43.97
CA MET A 1 50.39 2.81 43.94
C MET A 1 48.98 3.05 43.46
N THR A 2 48.62 2.43 42.34
CA THR A 2 47.29 2.43 41.72
C THR A 2 46.37 1.44 42.45
N GLY A 3 45.15 1.85 42.80
CA GLY A 3 44.18 0.98 43.51
C GLY A 3 42.73 1.46 43.34
N ARG A 4 42.12 1.19 42.17
CA ARG A 4 41.09 0.15 41.97
C ARG A 4 39.68 0.56 42.44
N GLY A 5 39.06 1.47 41.70
CA GLY A 5 37.61 1.68 41.75
C GLY A 5 36.86 0.47 41.17
N LYS A 6 35.98 -0.15 41.96
CA LYS A 6 35.06 -1.21 41.51
C LYS A 6 34.03 -0.60 40.56
N GLY A 7 34.27 -0.72 39.25
CA GLY A 7 33.28 -0.46 38.22
C GLY A 7 32.15 -1.49 38.31
N GLY A 8 30.97 -1.04 38.75
CA GLY A 8 29.76 -1.85 38.75
C GLY A 8 29.48 -2.40 37.35
N LYS A 9 29.38 -3.73 37.25
CA LYS A 9 29.03 -4.44 36.02
C LYS A 9 27.55 -4.13 35.74
N GLY A 10 27.31 -3.06 34.97
CA GLY A 10 25.99 -2.68 34.50
C GLY A 10 25.42 -3.82 33.66
N LEU A 11 24.55 -4.63 34.26
CA LEU A 11 23.74 -5.60 33.58
C LEU A 11 22.86 -4.84 32.58
N GLY A 12 23.32 -4.78 31.33
CA GLY A 12 22.56 -4.21 30.22
C GLY A 12 21.21 -4.91 30.18
N LYS A 13 20.15 -4.17 30.50
CA LYS A 13 18.77 -4.65 30.41
C LYS A 13 18.58 -5.27 29.03
N GLY A 14 18.45 -6.59 28.98
CA GLY A 14 18.14 -7.32 27.76
C GLY A 14 16.92 -6.68 27.12
N GLY A 15 17.10 -6.15 25.91
CA GLY A 15 16.04 -5.46 25.19
C GLY A 15 14.82 -6.37 25.13
N ALA A 16 13.68 -5.86 25.62
CA ALA A 16 12.41 -6.59 25.60
C ALA A 16 12.19 -7.15 24.19
N LYS A 17 12.19 -8.49 24.04
CA LYS A 17 11.83 -9.14 22.79
C LYS A 17 10.42 -8.69 22.46
N ARG A 18 10.28 -7.80 21.47
CA ARG A 18 8.97 -7.38 20.97
C ARG A 18 8.24 -8.62 20.54
N HIS A 19 7.20 -9.00 21.29
CA HIS A 19 6.28 -10.04 20.86
C HIS A 19 5.76 -9.66 19.46
N ARG A 20 6.09 -10.48 18.47
CA ARG A 20 5.65 -10.32 17.09
C ARG A 20 4.13 -10.48 17.10
N LYS A 21 3.39 -9.36 17.09
CA LYS A 21 1.92 -9.38 16.95
C LYS A 21 1.59 -10.24 15.72
N ILE A 22 0.81 -11.30 15.94
CA ILE A 22 0.25 -12.12 14.86
C ILE A 22 -0.52 -11.16 13.95
N LEU A 23 0.01 -10.95 12.75
CA LEU A 23 -0.56 -10.06 11.76
C LEU A 23 -1.75 -10.76 11.12
N ARG A 24 -2.93 -10.55 11.69
CA ARG A 24 -4.19 -10.99 11.08
C ARG A 24 -4.38 -10.31 9.72
N ASP A 25 -4.87 -11.06 8.74
CA ASP A 25 -5.31 -10.57 7.43
C ASP A 25 -6.25 -9.39 7.62
N ASN A 26 -5.77 -8.17 7.37
CA ASN A 26 -6.62 -6.98 7.40
C ASN A 26 -6.82 -6.49 5.98
N ILE A 27 -7.48 -7.35 5.20
CA ILE A 27 -7.99 -7.04 3.86
C ILE A 27 -8.80 -5.72 3.85
N GLN A 28 -9.38 -5.36 5.01
CA GLN A 28 -10.08 -4.10 5.29
C GLN A 28 -9.19 -2.84 5.28
N GLY A 29 -7.85 -2.98 5.19
CA GLY A 29 -6.93 -1.84 5.00
C GLY A 29 -7.28 -1.00 3.77
N ILE A 30 -7.94 -1.61 2.78
CA ILE A 30 -8.66 -0.90 1.72
C ILE A 30 -10.11 -0.70 2.20
N THR A 31 -10.38 0.51 2.70
CA THR A 31 -11.67 0.81 3.34
C THR A 31 -12.80 0.96 2.31
N LYS A 32 -14.04 0.64 2.67
CA LYS A 32 -15.22 0.84 1.79
C LYS A 32 -15.34 2.29 1.28
N PRO A 33 -15.06 3.34 2.09
CA PRO A 33 -15.04 4.71 1.61
C PRO A 33 -13.97 4.99 0.54
N ALA A 34 -12.79 4.36 0.61
CA ALA A 34 -11.74 4.52 -0.40
C ALA A 34 -12.19 3.99 -1.75
N ILE A 35 -12.81 2.80 -1.74
CA ILE A 35 -13.38 2.20 -2.93
C ILE A 35 -14.52 3.06 -3.49
N ARG A 36 -15.40 3.56 -2.61
CA ARG A 36 -16.50 4.43 -3.01
C ARG A 36 -16.02 5.72 -3.66
N ARG A 37 -15.11 6.48 -3.02
CA ARG A 37 -14.60 7.75 -3.57
C ARG A 37 -13.99 7.57 -4.94
N LEU A 38 -13.31 6.45 -5.15
CA LEU A 38 -12.63 6.19 -6.40
C LEU A 38 -13.59 5.76 -7.51
N ALA A 39 -14.56 4.90 -7.23
CA ALA A 39 -15.64 4.60 -8.17
C ALA A 39 -16.45 5.86 -8.54
N ARG A 40 -16.68 6.76 -7.58
CA ARG A 40 -17.29 8.08 -7.86
C ARG A 40 -16.45 8.92 -8.81
N ARG A 41 -15.11 8.94 -8.65
CA ARG A 41 -14.19 9.59 -9.59
C ARG A 41 -14.27 8.99 -11.00
N GLY A 42 -14.52 7.68 -11.09
CA GLY A 42 -14.79 7.00 -12.35
C GLY A 42 -16.15 7.34 -12.98
N GLY A 43 -17.04 8.09 -12.34
CA GLY A 43 -18.36 8.45 -12.88
C GLY A 43 -19.49 7.47 -12.53
N VAL A 44 -19.30 6.63 -11.50
CA VAL A 44 -20.23 5.55 -11.16
C VAL A 44 -21.30 6.02 -10.17
N LYS A 45 -22.58 5.70 -10.43
CA LYS A 45 -23.71 6.12 -9.58
C LYS A 45 -24.00 5.16 -8.42
N ARG A 46 -23.77 3.86 -8.56
CA ARG A 46 -24.03 2.83 -7.53
C ARG A 46 -22.97 1.73 -7.56
N ILE A 47 -22.68 1.11 -6.41
CA ILE A 47 -21.66 0.08 -6.26
C ILE A 47 -22.28 -1.09 -5.50
N SER A 48 -22.23 -2.28 -6.09
CA SER A 48 -22.65 -3.52 -5.41
C SER A 48 -21.78 -3.82 -4.17
N GLY A 49 -22.38 -4.43 -3.15
CA GLY A 49 -21.68 -4.83 -1.92
C GLY A 49 -20.55 -5.84 -2.15
N LEU A 50 -20.68 -6.67 -3.19
CA LEU A 50 -19.71 -7.69 -3.56
C LEU A 50 -18.36 -7.12 -4.02
N ILE A 51 -18.38 -5.91 -4.58
CA ILE A 51 -17.19 -5.26 -5.15
C ILE A 51 -16.14 -5.00 -4.08
N TYR A 52 -16.55 -4.75 -2.84
CA TYR A 52 -15.60 -4.40 -1.79
C TYR A 52 -14.65 -5.55 -1.48
N GLU A 53 -15.13 -6.80 -1.44
CA GLU A 53 -14.26 -7.95 -1.17
C GLU A 53 -13.49 -8.37 -2.40
N GLU A 54 -14.12 -8.36 -3.57
CA GLU A 54 -13.47 -8.70 -4.83
C GLU A 54 -12.31 -7.76 -5.15
N THR A 55 -12.50 -6.44 -5.01
CA THR A 55 -11.41 -5.51 -5.30
C THR A 55 -10.26 -5.62 -4.32
N ARG A 56 -10.53 -6.07 -3.08
CA ARG A 56 -9.45 -6.36 -2.12
C ARG A 56 -8.69 -7.63 -2.46
N GLY A 57 -9.39 -8.68 -2.91
CA GLY A 57 -8.75 -9.92 -3.37
C GLY A 57 -7.79 -9.64 -4.54
N VAL A 58 -8.26 -8.89 -5.53
CA VAL A 58 -7.46 -8.46 -6.68
C VAL A 58 -6.21 -7.69 -6.23
N LEU A 59 -6.37 -6.72 -5.33
CA LEU A 59 -5.25 -5.92 -4.82
C LEU A 59 -4.27 -6.74 -3.96
N LYS A 60 -4.76 -7.75 -3.22
CA LYS A 60 -3.91 -8.66 -2.43
C LYS A 60 -2.98 -9.45 -3.33
N VAL A 61 -3.54 -10.15 -4.32
CA VAL A 61 -2.77 -10.95 -5.29
C VAL A 61 -1.70 -10.10 -5.97
N PHE A 62 -2.10 -8.91 -6.38
CA PHE A 62 -1.21 -8.01 -7.09
C PHE A 62 -0.03 -7.52 -6.23
N LEU A 63 -0.30 -7.15 -4.98
CA LEU A 63 0.73 -6.76 -4.04
C LEU A 63 1.65 -7.92 -3.67
N GLU A 64 1.10 -9.13 -3.47
CA GLU A 64 1.90 -10.31 -3.17
C GLU A 64 2.92 -10.59 -4.28
N ASN A 65 2.51 -10.51 -5.54
CA ASN A 65 3.41 -10.80 -6.65
C ASN A 65 4.52 -9.76 -6.78
N VAL A 66 4.20 -8.46 -6.68
CA VAL A 66 5.23 -7.41 -6.68
C VAL A 66 6.16 -7.50 -5.48
N ILE A 67 5.64 -7.85 -4.31
CA ILE A 67 6.47 -8.00 -3.11
C ILE A 67 7.38 -9.22 -3.23
N ARG A 68 6.91 -10.35 -3.76
CA ARG A 68 7.76 -11.53 -4.03
C ARG A 68 8.91 -11.16 -4.96
N ASP A 69 8.62 -10.54 -6.09
CA ASP A 69 9.63 -10.07 -7.05
C ASP A 69 10.64 -9.11 -6.39
N ALA A 70 10.15 -8.12 -5.63
CA ALA A 70 11.02 -7.13 -4.97
C ALA A 70 11.90 -7.77 -3.87
N VAL A 71 11.38 -8.77 -3.16
CA VAL A 71 12.16 -9.48 -2.15
C VAL A 71 13.20 -10.38 -2.78
N THR A 72 12.92 -11.03 -3.92
CA THR A 72 13.94 -11.79 -4.68
C THR A 72 15.15 -10.92 -5.02
N TYR A 73 14.95 -9.69 -5.50
CA TYR A 73 16.06 -8.76 -5.75
C TYR A 73 16.82 -8.36 -4.46
N THR A 74 16.10 -8.26 -3.35
CA THR A 74 16.65 -7.90 -2.05
C THR A 74 17.52 -9.03 -1.48
N GLU A 75 17.04 -10.28 -1.60
CA GLU A 75 17.73 -11.51 -1.18
C GLU A 75 18.97 -11.75 -2.03
N HIS A 76 18.87 -11.57 -3.36
CA HIS A 76 20.01 -11.67 -4.26
C HIS A 76 21.13 -10.69 -3.90
N ALA A 77 20.77 -9.48 -3.46
CA ALA A 77 21.71 -8.47 -2.98
C ALA A 77 22.14 -8.66 -1.51
N LYS A 78 21.80 -9.79 -0.87
CA LYS A 78 22.10 -10.13 0.54
C LYS A 78 21.65 -9.06 1.55
N ARG A 79 20.56 -8.33 1.25
CA ARG A 79 19.98 -7.31 2.12
C ARG A 79 18.75 -7.87 2.86
N LYS A 80 18.43 -7.28 4.02
CA LYS A 80 17.18 -7.57 4.78
C LYS A 80 16.11 -6.49 4.61
N THR A 81 16.38 -5.46 3.82
CA THR A 81 15.47 -4.33 3.59
C THR A 81 15.29 -4.07 2.11
N VAL A 82 14.02 -4.10 1.67
CA VAL A 82 13.59 -3.75 0.32
C VAL A 82 13.79 -2.24 0.09
N THR A 83 14.60 -1.92 -0.90
CA THR A 83 14.89 -0.56 -1.33
C THR A 83 13.96 -0.13 -2.45
N ALA A 84 13.98 1.18 -2.76
CA ALA A 84 13.20 1.71 -3.86
C ALA A 84 13.57 1.06 -5.21
N MET A 85 14.83 0.71 -5.40
CA MET A 85 15.30 0.09 -6.64
C MET A 85 14.76 -1.32 -6.81
N ASP A 86 14.71 -2.12 -5.74
CA ASP A 86 14.14 -3.47 -5.80
C ASP A 86 12.67 -3.45 -6.24
N VAL A 87 11.89 -2.48 -5.71
CA VAL A 87 10.51 -2.27 -6.13
C VAL A 87 10.43 -1.80 -7.58
N VAL A 88 11.28 -0.85 -8.00
CA VAL A 88 11.28 -0.36 -9.39
C VAL A 88 11.63 -1.48 -10.37
N TYR A 89 12.59 -2.34 -10.05
CA TYR A 89 12.95 -3.49 -10.87
C TYR A 89 11.84 -4.53 -10.94
N ALA A 90 11.19 -4.86 -9.81
CA ALA A 90 10.02 -5.72 -9.79
C ALA A 90 8.88 -5.18 -10.68
N LEU A 91 8.61 -3.88 -10.60
CA LEU A 91 7.58 -3.24 -11.43
C LEU A 91 7.92 -3.23 -12.92
N LYS A 92 9.19 -2.96 -13.26
CA LYS A 92 9.68 -2.97 -14.64
C LYS A 92 9.58 -4.37 -15.26
N ARG A 93 9.92 -5.41 -14.50
CA ARG A 93 9.78 -6.82 -14.92
C ARG A 93 8.33 -7.16 -15.28
N GLN A 94 7.35 -6.62 -14.55
CA GLN A 94 5.94 -6.87 -14.81
C GLN A 94 5.35 -6.04 -15.97
N GLY A 95 6.20 -5.37 -16.77
CA GLY A 95 5.76 -4.48 -17.85
C GLY A 95 5.03 -3.23 -17.34
N ARG A 96 5.09 -2.96 -16.03
CA ARG A 96 4.44 -1.83 -15.38
C ARG A 96 5.48 -0.76 -15.11
N THR A 97 5.79 0.02 -16.14
CA THR A 97 6.41 1.33 -15.94
C THR A 97 5.39 2.21 -15.22
N LEU A 98 5.51 2.27 -13.89
CA LEU A 98 5.06 3.43 -13.15
C LEU A 98 5.89 4.61 -13.63
N TYR A 99 5.45 5.22 -14.73
CA TYR A 99 5.84 6.59 -14.99
C TYR A 99 5.42 7.37 -13.77
N VAL A 100 6.45 7.94 -13.17
CA VAL A 100 6.46 8.95 -12.13
C VAL A 100 5.54 10.11 -12.58
N LYS A 101 4.22 9.94 -12.53
CA LYS A 101 3.28 11.05 -12.64
C LYS A 101 3.33 11.74 -11.28
N LYS A 102 4.37 12.55 -11.12
CA LYS A 102 4.79 13.31 -9.93
C LYS A 102 5.25 12.45 -8.73
N MET A 103 6.52 12.04 -8.74
CA MET A 103 7.28 12.14 -7.49
C MET A 103 7.41 13.64 -7.21
N PRO A 104 6.91 14.18 -6.09
CA PRO A 104 7.38 15.49 -5.68
C PRO A 104 8.91 15.39 -5.53
N PRO A 105 9.68 16.37 -6.04
CA PRO A 105 11.10 16.38 -5.80
C PRO A 105 11.34 16.30 -4.30
N LYS A 106 12.34 15.49 -3.93
CA LYS A 106 12.85 15.40 -2.56
C LYS A 106 12.99 16.83 -2.03
N PRO A 107 12.49 17.19 -0.83
CA PRO A 107 12.90 18.47 -0.25
C PRO A 107 14.42 18.38 -0.16
N ALA A 108 15.10 19.23 -0.94
CA ALA A 108 16.54 19.37 -0.87
C ALA A 108 16.89 19.54 0.61
N GLY A 109 17.83 18.73 1.08
CA GLY A 109 18.28 18.78 2.45
C GLY A 109 18.72 20.21 2.76
N GLY A 110 17.91 20.92 3.55
CA GLY A 110 18.28 22.20 4.11
C GLY A 110 19.46 21.96 5.04
N LYS A 111 20.61 22.50 4.66
CA LYS A 111 21.80 22.60 5.51
C LYS A 111 21.40 23.12 6.89
N LYS A 112 21.96 22.49 7.93
CA LYS A 112 22.06 23.09 9.27
C LYS A 112 22.92 24.36 9.17
N GLY A 113 22.49 25.41 9.88
CA GLY A 113 23.15 26.72 10.02
C GLY A 113 22.12 27.81 9.71
N GLU A 114 21.83 28.81 10.53
CA GLU A 114 22.45 29.39 11.72
C GLU A 114 21.37 29.96 12.63
N LYS A 115 21.71 30.14 13.92
CA LYS A 115 20.90 30.90 14.87
C LYS A 115 20.80 32.36 14.41
N LYS A 116 19.58 32.91 14.33
CA LYS A 116 19.33 34.34 14.53
C LYS A 116 18.15 34.56 15.46
N ALA A 117 18.37 35.48 16.40
CA ALA A 117 17.53 35.81 17.53
C ALA A 117 16.31 36.66 17.14
N GLY A 118 15.27 36.58 17.98
CA GLY A 118 14.33 37.68 18.24
C GLY A 118 13.13 37.83 17.30
N LYS A 119 11.96 37.36 17.75
CA LYS A 119 10.85 38.22 18.21
C LYS A 119 9.64 37.34 18.57
N LYS A 120 9.20 37.45 19.82
CA LYS A 120 7.88 36.97 20.27
C LYS A 120 6.81 37.84 19.60
N ALA A 121 5.89 37.23 18.88
CA ALA A 121 4.62 37.86 18.49
C ALA A 121 3.50 36.82 18.60
N ALA A 122 2.39 37.28 19.16
CA ALA A 122 1.28 36.53 19.75
C ALA A 122 0.81 35.28 18.98
N LEU A 123 0.65 34.17 19.71
CA LEU A 123 -0.15 33.03 19.25
C LEU A 123 -1.63 33.43 19.25
N GLY A 124 -2.09 33.98 18.13
CA GLY A 124 -3.50 33.95 17.76
C GLY A 124 -3.90 32.52 17.42
N ASP A 125 -4.96 32.04 18.05
CA ASP A 125 -5.52 30.69 17.97
C ASP A 125 -6.05 30.36 16.57
N LYS A 126 -5.15 30.07 15.63
CA LYS A 126 -5.52 29.55 14.31
C LYS A 126 -5.73 28.04 14.44
N LYS A 127 -6.97 27.67 14.75
CA LYS A 127 -7.55 26.32 14.62
C LYS A 127 -6.95 25.63 13.38
N LYS A 128 -5.98 24.74 13.60
CA LYS A 128 -5.34 23.95 12.54
C LYS A 128 -6.44 23.22 11.78
N ARG A 129 -6.74 23.67 10.55
CA ARG A 129 -7.53 22.88 9.58
C ARG A 129 -6.92 21.49 9.56
N SER A 130 -7.68 20.51 10.05
CA SER A 130 -7.28 19.10 10.10
C SER A 130 -6.72 18.73 8.73
N ARG A 131 -5.40 18.54 8.64
CA ARG A 131 -4.76 18.08 7.41
C ARG A 131 -5.44 16.77 7.05
N ARG A 132 -6.23 16.79 5.96
CA ARG A 132 -6.92 15.63 5.42
C ARG A 132 -5.93 14.47 5.38
N ARG A 133 -6.12 13.49 6.27
CA ARG A 133 -5.22 12.36 6.43
C ARG A 133 -5.02 11.73 5.06
N LYS A 134 -3.80 11.81 4.53
CA LYS A 134 -3.46 11.23 3.22
C LYS A 134 -3.73 9.73 3.36
N GLU A 135 -4.71 9.25 2.62
CA GLU A 135 -5.05 7.83 2.64
C GLU A 135 -3.84 7.07 2.10
N THR A 136 -3.27 6.25 2.96
CA THR A 136 -2.06 5.50 2.65
C THR A 136 -2.37 4.02 2.78
N TYR A 137 -2.02 3.26 1.76
CA TYR A 137 -2.05 1.81 1.75
C TYR A 137 -0.85 1.22 2.51
N SER A 138 0.00 2.05 3.13
CA SER A 138 1.25 1.63 3.78
C SER A 138 1.06 0.53 4.83
N ILE A 139 -0.02 0.59 5.62
CA ILE A 139 -0.32 -0.45 6.61
C ILE A 139 -0.69 -1.76 5.90
N TYR A 140 -1.47 -1.67 4.83
CA TYR A 140 -1.86 -2.84 4.05
C TYR A 140 -0.66 -3.49 3.34
N ILE A 141 0.17 -2.69 2.68
CA ILE A 141 1.42 -3.14 2.04
C ILE A 141 2.36 -3.78 3.07
N TYR A 142 2.51 -3.17 4.25
CA TYR A 142 3.34 -3.75 5.31
C TYR A 142 2.79 -5.10 5.79
N LYS A 143 1.46 -5.25 5.91
CA LYS A 143 0.82 -6.50 6.32
C LYS A 143 1.05 -7.60 5.28
N VAL A 144 0.78 -7.32 4.01
CA VAL A 144 1.01 -8.26 2.92
C VAL A 144 2.49 -8.65 2.86
N MET A 145 3.42 -7.69 2.98
CA MET A 145 4.84 -8.02 3.02
C MET A 145 5.17 -8.97 4.16
N LYS A 146 4.67 -8.71 5.38
CA LYS A 146 4.98 -9.57 6.53
C LYS A 146 4.34 -10.95 6.46
N GLN A 147 3.33 -11.14 5.62
CA GLN A 147 2.76 -12.46 5.34
C GLN A 147 3.66 -13.26 4.40
N VAL A 148 4.22 -12.60 3.38
CA VAL A 148 5.11 -13.27 2.40
C VAL A 148 6.53 -13.44 2.96
N HIS A 149 7.09 -12.41 3.60
CA HIS A 149 8.44 -12.41 4.16
C HIS A 149 8.46 -11.74 5.56
N PRO A 150 8.31 -12.53 6.64
CA PRO A 150 8.22 -12.02 8.02
C PRO A 150 9.45 -11.24 8.49
N ASP A 151 10.63 -11.59 7.98
CA ASP A 151 11.91 -11.05 8.48
C ASP A 151 12.46 -9.90 7.63
N THR A 152 11.80 -9.58 6.51
CA THR A 152 12.21 -8.53 5.59
C THR A 152 11.56 -7.18 5.95
N GLY A 153 12.31 -6.09 5.87
CA GLY A 153 11.83 -4.72 6.03
C GLY A 153 11.57 -4.03 4.68
N ILE A 154 10.80 -2.94 4.69
CA ILE A 154 10.62 -2.05 3.52
C ILE A 154 11.11 -0.64 3.89
N SER A 155 11.94 -0.04 3.04
CA SER A 155 12.34 1.36 3.18
C SER A 155 11.16 2.32 2.94
N SER A 156 11.18 3.50 3.57
CA SER A 156 10.13 4.52 3.40
C SER A 156 9.96 4.97 1.95
N LYS A 157 11.07 5.07 1.20
CA LYS A 157 11.06 5.40 -0.24
C LYS A 157 10.38 4.31 -1.07
N ALA A 158 10.69 3.03 -0.81
CA ALA A 158 10.02 1.89 -1.43
C ALA A 158 8.51 1.86 -1.09
N MET A 159 8.17 2.12 0.17
CA MET A 159 6.77 2.19 0.61
C MET A 159 5.98 3.28 -0.14
N SER A 160 6.59 4.44 -0.38
CA SER A 160 5.95 5.52 -1.13
C SER A 160 5.68 5.14 -2.60
N ILE A 161 6.60 4.40 -3.22
CA ILE A 161 6.43 3.88 -4.59
C ILE A 161 5.29 2.87 -4.62
N MET A 162 5.29 1.89 -3.71
CA MET A 162 4.21 0.90 -3.60
C MET A 162 2.86 1.53 -3.29
N ASN A 163 2.81 2.56 -2.45
CA ASN A 163 1.56 3.26 -2.17
C ASN A 163 0.99 3.96 -3.43
N SER A 164 1.87 4.57 -4.23
CA SER A 164 1.46 5.24 -5.47
C SER A 164 1.04 4.22 -6.53
N PHE A 165 1.73 3.08 -6.56
CA PHE A 165 1.41 1.96 -7.43
C PHE A 165 0.02 1.37 -7.18
N VAL A 166 -0.30 1.09 -5.92
CA VAL A 166 -1.62 0.59 -5.54
C VAL A 166 -2.70 1.57 -5.95
N GLN A 167 -2.47 2.88 -5.77
CA GLN A 167 -3.41 3.91 -6.19
C GLN A 167 -3.61 3.91 -7.71
N ASP A 168 -2.55 3.83 -8.51
CA ASP A 168 -2.64 3.80 -9.98
C ASP A 168 -3.40 2.57 -10.49
N VAL A 169 -3.08 1.38 -9.99
CA VAL A 169 -3.78 0.16 -10.40
C VAL A 169 -5.25 0.20 -10.02
N PHE A 170 -5.55 0.73 -8.84
CA PHE A 170 -6.92 0.87 -8.37
C PHE A 170 -7.71 1.89 -9.22
N GLU A 171 -7.09 3.00 -9.61
CA GLU A 171 -7.68 3.98 -10.54
C GLU A 171 -7.94 3.40 -11.93
N ARG A 172 -7.01 2.63 -12.46
CA ARG A 172 -7.19 1.95 -13.76
C ARG A 172 -8.35 0.97 -13.73
N ILE A 173 -8.43 0.10 -12.71
CA ILE A 173 -9.51 -0.89 -12.57
C ILE A 173 -10.87 -0.21 -12.49
N ALA A 174 -11.02 0.83 -11.66
CA ALA A 174 -12.31 1.50 -11.54
C ALA A 174 -12.67 2.33 -12.79
N GLY A 175 -11.69 2.93 -13.46
CA GLY A 175 -11.91 3.63 -14.72
C GLY A 175 -12.41 2.69 -15.81
N GLU A 176 -11.79 1.52 -15.94
CA GLU A 176 -12.22 0.48 -16.87
C GLU A 176 -13.59 -0.11 -16.49
N ALA A 177 -13.81 -0.45 -15.22
CA ALA A 177 -15.09 -0.96 -14.74
C ALA A 177 -16.24 0.05 -14.92
N SER A 178 -15.95 1.35 -14.77
CA SER A 178 -16.93 2.39 -15.06
C SER A 178 -17.25 2.48 -16.55
N ARG A 179 -16.23 2.47 -17.43
CA ARG A 179 -16.45 2.43 -18.88
C ARG A 179 -17.32 1.24 -19.27
N LEU A 180 -17.03 0.05 -18.75
CA LEU A 180 -17.82 -1.16 -18.98
C LEU A 180 -19.27 -1.03 -18.48
N ALA A 181 -19.49 -0.40 -17.32
CA ALA A 181 -20.84 -0.14 -16.83
C ALA A 181 -21.62 0.81 -17.77
N HIS A 182 -20.96 1.87 -18.25
CA HIS A 182 -21.54 2.83 -19.20
C HIS A 182 -21.84 2.21 -20.57
N TYR A 183 -20.95 1.37 -21.11
CA TYR A 183 -21.21 0.63 -22.35
C TYR A 183 -22.47 -0.24 -22.24
N ASN A 184 -22.68 -0.86 -21.08
CA ASN A 184 -23.86 -1.67 -20.80
C ASN A 184 -25.08 -0.85 -20.35
N LYS A 185 -25.02 0.49 -20.41
CA LYS A 185 -26.07 1.42 -19.94
C LYS A 185 -26.47 1.21 -18.47
N LYS A 186 -25.55 0.69 -17.63
CA LYS A 186 -25.77 0.44 -16.21
C LYS A 186 -25.23 1.60 -15.37
N SER A 187 -26.03 2.01 -14.39
CA SER A 187 -25.64 3.01 -13.39
C SER A 187 -24.94 2.41 -12.15
N THR A 188 -24.83 1.08 -12.10
CA THR A 188 -24.30 0.30 -10.99
C THR A 188 -23.15 -0.56 -11.49
N ILE A 189 -21.95 -0.43 -10.90
CA ILE A 189 -20.88 -1.43 -11.10
C ILE A 189 -21.28 -2.68 -10.32
N THR A 190 -21.11 -3.84 -10.96
CA THR A 190 -21.22 -5.17 -10.38
C THR A 190 -19.89 -5.92 -10.47
N SER A 191 -19.82 -7.11 -9.88
CA SER A 191 -18.63 -7.97 -9.96
C SER A 191 -18.22 -8.29 -11.40
N ARG A 192 -19.19 -8.34 -12.32
CA ARG A 192 -18.91 -8.60 -13.75
C ARG A 192 -18.02 -7.53 -14.37
N GLU A 193 -18.31 -6.25 -14.14
CA GLU A 193 -17.50 -5.17 -14.69
C GLU A 193 -16.08 -5.14 -14.07
N ILE A 194 -15.95 -5.53 -12.79
CA ILE A 194 -14.62 -5.64 -12.14
C ILE A 194 -13.82 -6.82 -12.71
N GLN A 195 -14.42 -8.01 -12.84
CA GLN A 195 -13.75 -9.18 -13.41
C GLN A 195 -13.28 -8.93 -14.84
N THR A 196 -14.13 -8.31 -15.66
CA THR A 196 -13.75 -7.94 -17.03
C THR A 196 -12.66 -6.87 -17.02
N ALA A 197 -12.76 -5.83 -16.19
CA ALA A 197 -11.72 -4.80 -16.06
C ALA A 197 -10.37 -5.40 -15.64
N VAL A 198 -10.37 -6.37 -14.73
CA VAL A 198 -9.17 -7.08 -14.27
C VAL A 198 -8.55 -7.90 -15.40
N ARG A 199 -9.37 -8.59 -16.21
CA ARG A 199 -8.89 -9.33 -17.39
C ARG A 199 -8.30 -8.42 -18.46
N LEU A 200 -8.81 -7.20 -18.61
CA LEU A 200 -8.30 -6.21 -19.56
C LEU A 200 -6.99 -5.55 -19.08
N LEU A 201 -6.80 -5.40 -17.77
CA LEU A 201 -5.68 -4.62 -17.21
C LEU A 201 -4.53 -5.48 -16.66
N LEU A 202 -4.76 -6.76 -16.36
CA LEU A 202 -3.75 -7.64 -15.80
C LEU A 202 -3.32 -8.69 -16.85
N PRO A 203 -2.02 -9.01 -16.95
CA PRO A 203 -1.53 -10.10 -17.81
C PRO A 203 -2.06 -11.46 -17.33
N GLY A 204 -2.21 -12.40 -18.28
CA GLY A 204 -3.03 -13.61 -18.18
C GLY A 204 -3.09 -14.33 -16.82
N GLU A 205 -1.94 -14.73 -16.24
CA GLU A 205 -1.93 -15.44 -14.94
C GLU A 205 -2.42 -14.57 -13.78
N LEU A 206 -2.06 -13.29 -13.76
CA LEU A 206 -2.52 -12.33 -12.76
C LEU A 206 -4.04 -12.13 -12.86
N ALA A 207 -4.57 -12.04 -14.08
CA ALA A 207 -6.00 -11.94 -14.30
C ALA A 207 -6.74 -13.20 -13.82
N LYS A 208 -6.24 -14.39 -14.13
CA LYS A 208 -6.85 -15.67 -13.71
C LYS A 208 -6.92 -15.80 -12.19
N HIS A 209 -5.81 -15.54 -11.49
CA HIS A 209 -5.79 -15.60 -10.02
C HIS A 209 -6.67 -14.53 -9.39
N ALA A 210 -6.64 -13.30 -9.91
CA ALA A 210 -7.48 -12.22 -9.42
C ALA A 210 -8.98 -12.49 -9.60
N VAL A 211 -9.37 -13.12 -10.73
CA VAL A 211 -10.76 -13.56 -10.97
C VAL A 211 -11.14 -14.70 -10.02
N SER A 212 -10.27 -15.69 -9.81
CA SER A 212 -10.53 -16.80 -8.89
C SER A 212 -10.78 -16.31 -7.46
N GLU A 213 -9.95 -15.38 -6.96
CA GLU A 213 -10.15 -14.75 -5.65
C GLU A 213 -11.45 -13.93 -5.59
N GLY A 214 -11.80 -13.24 -6.68
CA GLY A 214 -13.08 -12.55 -6.81
C GLY A 214 -14.27 -13.51 -6.71
N THR A 215 -14.23 -14.64 -7.42
CA THR A 215 -15.27 -15.67 -7.37
C THR A 215 -15.42 -16.25 -5.97
N LYS A 216 -14.30 -16.57 -5.28
CA LYS A 216 -14.34 -17.04 -3.88
C LYS A 216 -15.03 -16.05 -2.95
N ALA A 217 -14.74 -14.75 -3.12
CA ALA A 217 -15.39 -13.71 -2.33
C ALA A 217 -16.90 -13.63 -2.60
N VAL A 218 -17.32 -13.82 -3.85
CA VAL A 218 -18.74 -13.87 -4.23
C VAL A 218 -19.42 -15.08 -3.60
N THR A 219 -18.84 -16.28 -3.74
CA THR A 219 -19.37 -17.51 -3.14
C THR A 219 -19.54 -17.40 -1.63
N LYS A 220 -18.54 -16.84 -0.94
CA LYS A 220 -18.60 -16.62 0.51
C LYS A 220 -19.72 -15.67 0.91
N TYR A 221 -19.96 -14.62 0.11
CA TYR A 221 -21.04 -13.67 0.39
C TYR A 221 -22.42 -14.33 0.18
N THR A 222 -22.59 -15.09 -0.90
CA THR A 222 -23.85 -15.80 -1.18
C THR A 222 -24.14 -16.87 -0.13
N SER A 223 -23.13 -17.55 0.40
CA SER A 223 -23.31 -18.57 1.46
C SER A 223 -23.52 -17.98 2.86
N SER A 224 -23.22 -16.69 3.05
CA SER A 224 -23.38 -15.99 4.34
C SER A 224 -24.70 -15.24 4.48
N LYS A 225 -25.56 -15.34 3.46
CA LYS A 225 -26.88 -14.72 3.40
C LYS A 225 -27.94 -15.76 3.72
#